data_AF-A0A661EXD0-F1
#
_entry.id   AF-A0A661EXD0-F1
#
_cell.length_a   1.000
_cell.length_b   1.000
_cell.length_c   1.000
_cell.angle_alpha   90.00
_cell.angle_beta   90.00
_cell.angle_gamma   90.00
#
_symmetry.space_group_name_H-M   'P 1'
#
loop_
_entity.id
_entity.type
_entity.pdbx_description
1 polymer ?
#
loop_
_entity_poly.entity_id
_entity_poly.type
_entity_poly.pdbx_seq_one_letter_code
_entity_poly.pdbx_strand_id
1 'polypeptide(L)'
;MFPPGELETEGQYGEYPGYYSKVEQQPVVNFHHATCRRDPLYLFSYLGVPPTETHMLGQLAGEAGFLAKLRNDVAPTVKEVYCPPDMMTVIVCLKKTYEEQAKHVIYTLWTNRVVKTVIVVDEDINPRDAERVYWAIGTRCSPERDVIKGDGYCTTGPSREKYGSPTWQKMGIDATEPLTGYPDVVRPTDEMMERVRKRRGELRKSGATKLRTGTR
;
A
#
# COMPACT_ATOMS: atom_id res chain seq x y z
N MET A 1 32.18 -17.28 5.60
CA MET A 1 32.13 -18.01 4.31
C MET A 1 30.93 -18.95 4.36
N PHE A 2 30.25 -19.20 3.24
CA PHE A 2 29.19 -20.22 3.14
C PHE A 2 29.84 -21.55 2.70
N PRO A 3 30.00 -22.54 3.60
CA PRO A 3 30.51 -23.86 3.22
C PRO A 3 29.52 -24.55 2.28
N PRO A 4 29.97 -25.07 1.12
CA PRO A 4 29.09 -25.77 0.19
C PRO A 4 28.43 -26.99 0.83
N GLY A 5 27.10 -27.05 0.77
CA GLY A 5 26.31 -28.20 1.22
C GLY A 5 26.08 -28.29 2.73
N GLU A 6 26.63 -27.38 3.53
CA GLU A 6 26.36 -27.32 4.97
C GLU A 6 25.09 -26.50 5.22
N LEU A 7 24.07 -27.17 5.74
CA LEU A 7 22.76 -26.60 6.03
C LEU A 7 22.40 -26.87 7.49
N GLU A 8 21.68 -25.93 8.10
CA GLU A 8 21.09 -26.10 9.42
C GLU A 8 19.60 -25.75 9.41
N THR A 9 18.90 -26.27 10.43
CA THR A 9 17.48 -26.02 10.62
C THR A 9 17.26 -24.58 11.06
N GLU A 10 16.51 -23.82 10.27
CA GLU A 10 16.13 -22.44 10.55
C GLU A 10 14.62 -22.33 10.76
N GLY A 11 14.23 -21.45 11.69
CA GLY A 11 12.82 -21.17 12.00
C GLY A 11 12.22 -22.05 13.12
N GLN A 12 10.94 -21.84 13.45
CA GLN A 12 10.05 -20.85 12.85
C GLN A 12 10.32 -19.43 13.38
N TYR A 13 10.23 -18.44 12.50
CA TYR A 13 10.30 -17.02 12.87
C TYR A 13 9.07 -16.27 12.40
N GLY A 14 8.74 -15.17 13.08
CA GLY A 14 7.72 -14.25 12.61
C GLY A 14 8.21 -13.53 11.35
N GLU A 15 7.35 -13.46 10.33
CA GLU A 15 7.65 -12.83 9.05
C GLU A 15 6.82 -11.55 8.84
N TYR A 16 7.25 -10.71 7.88
CA TYR A 16 6.57 -9.45 7.55
C TYR A 16 5.07 -9.59 7.18
N PRO A 17 4.54 -10.72 6.66
CA PRO A 17 3.10 -10.87 6.49
C PRO A 17 2.33 -11.00 7.82
N GLY A 18 3.04 -11.12 8.96
CA GLY A 18 2.47 -11.32 10.29
C GLY A 18 2.27 -12.78 10.69
N TYR A 19 2.86 -13.74 9.95
CA TYR A 19 2.72 -15.18 10.18
C TYR A 19 4.08 -15.81 10.42
N TYR A 20 4.10 -16.98 11.05
CA TYR A 20 5.31 -17.78 11.20
C TYR A 20 5.75 -18.38 9.86
N SER A 21 7.07 -18.41 9.62
CA SER A 21 7.69 -19.13 8.51
C SER A 21 7.62 -20.65 8.72
N LYS A 22 7.92 -21.40 7.66
CA LYS A 22 8.15 -22.84 7.76
C LYS A 22 9.55 -23.08 8.31
N VAL A 23 9.72 -24.21 9.00
CA VAL A 23 11.05 -24.69 9.36
C VAL A 23 11.70 -25.26 8.11
N GLU A 24 12.85 -24.71 7.71
CA GLU A 24 13.56 -25.12 6.48
C GLU A 24 15.06 -25.26 6.74
N GLN A 25 15.76 -25.98 5.85
CA GLN A 25 17.22 -26.10 5.89
C GLN A 25 17.83 -24.90 5.17
N GLN A 26 18.60 -24.08 5.88
CA GLN A 26 19.25 -22.88 5.35
C GLN A 26 20.78 -23.01 5.39
N PRO A 27 21.52 -22.35 4.47
CA PRO A 27 22.97 -22.37 4.48
C PRO A 27 23.58 -21.80 5.76
N VAL A 28 24.59 -22.49 6.30
CA VAL A 28 25.34 -22.01 7.47
C VAL A 28 26.28 -20.86 7.07
N VAL A 29 26.34 -19.82 7.89
CA VAL A 29 27.30 -18.71 7.72
C VAL A 29 28.38 -18.82 8.79
N ASN A 30 29.60 -19.18 8.36
CA ASN A 30 30.75 -19.20 9.28
C ASN A 30 31.41 -17.81 9.33
N PHE A 31 31.31 -17.16 10.48
CA PHE A 31 32.01 -15.91 10.78
C PHE A 31 33.40 -16.21 11.35
N HIS A 32 34.45 -15.73 10.70
CA HIS A 32 35.83 -15.93 11.18
C HIS A 32 36.36 -14.74 12.00
N HIS A 33 35.81 -13.55 11.78
CA HIS A 33 36.23 -12.31 12.40
C HIS A 33 35.03 -11.39 12.58
N ALA A 34 35.02 -10.60 13.65
CA ALA A 34 34.08 -9.54 13.90
C ALA A 34 34.84 -8.30 14.37
N THR A 35 34.49 -7.12 13.84
CA THR A 35 35.07 -5.85 14.25
C THR A 35 33.95 -4.92 14.73
N CYS A 36 34.24 -4.07 15.71
CA CYS A 36 33.28 -3.10 16.22
C CYS A 36 33.98 -1.79 16.63
N ARG A 37 33.21 -0.70 16.71
CA ARG A 37 33.65 0.58 17.31
C ARG A 37 33.79 0.43 18.83
N ARG A 38 34.56 1.32 19.48
CA ARG A 38 34.87 1.28 20.93
C ARG A 38 33.62 1.22 21.83
N ASP A 39 32.53 1.84 21.41
CA ASP A 39 31.24 1.86 22.09
C ASP A 39 30.14 1.44 21.09
N PRO A 40 29.91 0.12 20.90
CA PRO A 40 29.05 -0.39 19.84
C PRO A 40 27.57 -0.18 20.15
N LEU A 41 26.80 0.18 19.12
CA LEU A 41 25.34 0.17 19.16
C LEU A 41 24.83 -1.07 18.43
N TYR A 42 24.00 -1.86 19.09
CA TYR A 42 23.33 -3.00 18.49
C TYR A 42 21.98 -2.56 17.92
N LEU A 43 21.93 -2.38 16.60
CA LEU A 43 20.68 -2.08 15.89
C LEU A 43 19.98 -3.41 15.56
N PHE A 44 18.73 -3.53 15.98
CA PHE A 44 17.88 -4.66 15.65
C PHE A 44 16.53 -4.18 15.15
N SER A 45 15.89 -5.01 14.33
CA SER A 45 14.50 -4.87 13.94
C SER A 45 13.81 -6.21 14.14
N TYR A 46 12.48 -6.19 14.26
CA TYR A 46 11.68 -7.40 14.33
C TYR A 46 10.63 -7.39 13.22
N LEU A 47 10.21 -8.60 12.85
CA LEU A 47 9.15 -8.85 11.88
C LEU A 47 7.91 -9.37 12.61
N GLY A 48 6.74 -9.09 12.04
CA GLY A 48 5.46 -9.45 12.65
C GLY A 48 4.31 -8.76 11.95
N VAL A 49 3.19 -8.64 12.66
CA VAL A 49 1.99 -7.98 12.12
C VAL A 49 2.30 -6.51 11.83
N PRO A 50 1.97 -5.98 10.64
CA PRO A 50 2.18 -4.58 10.31
C PRO A 50 1.37 -3.62 11.24
N PRO A 51 1.88 -2.40 11.52
CA PRO A 51 3.15 -1.86 11.06
C PRO A 51 4.33 -2.17 12.00
N THR A 52 5.51 -2.36 11.41
CA THR A 52 6.82 -2.39 12.08
C THR A 52 7.78 -1.50 11.28
N GLU A 53 9.00 -1.24 11.79
CA GLU A 53 9.99 -0.42 11.06
C GLU A 53 10.24 -0.95 9.63
N THR A 54 10.30 -2.27 9.46
CA THR A 54 10.44 -2.92 8.15
C THR A 54 9.32 -2.53 7.18
N HIS A 55 8.08 -2.46 7.65
CA HIS A 55 6.93 -2.06 6.84
C HIS A 55 7.02 -0.59 6.41
N MET A 56 7.49 0.28 7.30
CA MET A 56 7.66 1.71 7.00
C MET A 56 8.80 1.93 5.98
N LEU A 57 9.91 1.22 6.12
CA LEU A 57 11.03 1.26 5.17
C LEU A 57 10.61 0.70 3.80
N GLY A 58 9.90 -0.43 3.81
CA GLY A 58 9.37 -1.07 2.60
C GLY A 58 8.35 -0.20 1.88
N GLN A 59 7.48 0.48 2.63
CA GLN A 59 6.53 1.45 2.09
C GLN A 59 7.25 2.56 1.32
N LEU A 60 8.23 3.24 1.93
CA LEU A 60 8.92 4.37 1.29
C LEU A 60 9.63 3.93 0.00
N ALA A 61 10.35 2.80 0.06
CA ALA A 61 11.04 2.26 -1.11
C ALA A 61 10.06 1.85 -2.22
N GLY A 62 8.93 1.21 -1.85
CA GLY A 62 7.89 0.80 -2.77
C GLY A 62 7.21 1.97 -3.45
N GLU A 63 6.75 2.98 -2.69
CA GLU A 63 6.08 4.16 -3.23
C GLU A 63 6.96 4.89 -4.26
N ALA A 64 8.24 5.14 -3.93
CA ALA A 64 9.17 5.80 -4.82
C ALA A 64 9.44 4.97 -6.10
N GLY A 65 9.68 3.68 -5.95
CA GLY A 65 9.98 2.78 -7.06
C GLY A 65 8.80 2.60 -8.01
N PHE A 66 7.60 2.37 -7.47
CA PHE A 66 6.38 2.20 -8.27
C PHE A 66 5.96 3.49 -8.96
N LEU A 67 6.08 4.65 -8.28
CA LEU A 67 5.80 5.94 -8.90
C LEU A 67 6.70 6.19 -10.12
N ALA A 68 8.01 5.98 -9.96
CA ALA A 68 8.97 6.14 -11.05
C ALA A 68 8.68 5.17 -12.21
N LYS A 69 8.46 3.89 -11.89
CA LYS A 69 8.12 2.86 -12.89
C LYS A 69 6.87 3.22 -13.67
N LEU A 70 5.78 3.55 -13.00
CA LEU A 70 4.50 3.82 -13.67
C LEU A 70 4.57 5.07 -14.54
N ARG A 71 5.24 6.13 -14.09
CA ARG A 71 5.39 7.35 -14.88
C ARG A 71 6.22 7.15 -16.14
N ASN A 72 7.25 6.29 -16.06
CA ASN A 72 8.12 6.01 -17.20
C ASN A 72 7.47 5.04 -18.19
N ASP A 73 6.78 4.02 -17.70
CA ASP A 73 6.38 2.88 -18.53
C ASP A 73 4.94 2.97 -19.06
N VAL A 74 4.01 3.57 -18.30
CA VAL A 74 2.56 3.37 -18.51
C VAL A 74 1.75 4.66 -18.49
N ALA A 75 1.93 5.46 -17.46
CA ALA A 75 1.05 6.56 -17.13
C ALA A 75 1.86 7.71 -16.50
N PRO A 76 2.41 8.62 -17.32
CA PRO A 76 3.05 9.86 -16.84
C PRO A 76 2.12 10.70 -15.95
N THR A 77 0.80 10.50 -16.08
CA THR A 77 -0.26 11.17 -15.31
C THR A 77 -0.50 10.60 -13.92
N VAL A 78 0.26 9.59 -13.48
CA VAL A 78 0.21 9.13 -12.08
C VAL A 78 0.68 10.26 -11.16
N LYS A 79 -0.18 10.65 -10.23
CA LYS A 79 0.06 11.73 -9.28
C LYS A 79 0.77 11.23 -8.03
N GLU A 80 0.28 10.12 -7.48
CA GLU A 80 0.78 9.53 -6.24
C GLU A 80 0.60 8.01 -6.25
N VAL A 81 1.52 7.32 -5.58
CA VAL A 81 1.41 5.90 -5.23
C VAL A 81 1.51 5.79 -3.72
N TYR A 82 0.59 5.04 -3.12
CA TYR A 82 0.61 4.70 -1.72
C TYR A 82 0.73 3.19 -1.54
N CYS A 83 1.68 2.77 -0.71
CA CYS A 83 1.84 1.38 -0.29
C CYS A 83 1.45 1.31 1.18
N PRO A 84 0.24 0.85 1.55
CA PRO A 84 -0.10 0.73 2.95
C PRO A 84 0.87 -0.25 3.65
N PRO A 85 0.96 -0.21 4.99
CA PRO A 85 1.92 -1.01 5.73
C PRO A 85 1.81 -2.52 5.54
N ASP A 86 0.74 -3.05 4.94
CA ASP A 86 0.64 -4.48 4.60
C ASP A 86 1.64 -4.92 3.51
N MET A 87 2.30 -3.97 2.82
CA MET A 87 3.33 -4.17 1.78
C MET A 87 2.88 -4.96 0.53
N MET A 88 1.68 -5.51 0.50
CA MET A 88 1.15 -6.32 -0.61
C MET A 88 0.08 -5.57 -1.41
N THR A 89 -0.47 -4.49 -0.87
CA THR A 89 -1.43 -3.60 -1.52
C THR A 89 -0.71 -2.38 -2.08
N VAL A 90 -1.10 -1.93 -3.27
CA VAL A 90 -0.64 -0.68 -3.87
C VAL A 90 -1.86 0.11 -4.34
N ILE A 91 -1.96 1.36 -3.93
CA ILE A 91 -3.03 2.27 -4.32
C ILE A 91 -2.42 3.37 -5.20
N VAL A 92 -2.93 3.50 -6.42
CA VAL A 92 -2.40 4.42 -7.44
C VAL A 92 -3.44 5.49 -7.73
N CYS A 93 -3.05 6.75 -7.51
CA CYS A 93 -3.85 7.92 -7.86
C CYS A 93 -3.34 8.49 -9.19
N LEU A 94 -4.22 8.59 -10.20
CA LEU A 94 -3.84 9.07 -11.52
C LEU A 94 -4.91 9.91 -12.20
N LYS A 95 -4.48 10.78 -13.12
CA LYS A 95 -5.37 11.44 -14.05
C LYS A 95 -5.54 10.58 -15.30
N LYS A 96 -6.73 10.00 -15.48
CA LYS A 96 -6.98 9.05 -16.56
C LYS A 96 -7.02 9.75 -17.92
N THR A 97 -6.41 9.17 -18.94
CA THR A 97 -6.36 9.71 -20.31
C THR A 97 -7.04 8.82 -21.35
N TYR A 98 -7.28 7.55 -21.04
CA TYR A 98 -8.07 6.59 -21.82
C TYR A 98 -8.67 5.54 -20.88
N GLU A 99 -9.80 4.94 -21.24
CA GLU A 99 -10.58 4.10 -20.32
C GLU A 99 -9.81 2.92 -19.72
N GLU A 100 -8.99 2.25 -20.53
CA GLU A 100 -8.27 1.03 -20.11
C GLU A 100 -6.96 1.31 -19.34
N GLN A 101 -6.64 2.58 -19.07
CA GLN A 101 -5.35 2.96 -18.48
C GLN A 101 -5.14 2.35 -17.09
N ALA A 102 -6.19 2.25 -16.28
CA ALA A 102 -6.12 1.62 -14.97
C ALA A 102 -5.73 0.14 -15.06
N LYS A 103 -6.22 -0.58 -16.07
CA LYS A 103 -5.86 -2.00 -16.30
C LYS A 103 -4.39 -2.15 -16.62
N HIS A 104 -3.83 -1.26 -17.44
CA HIS A 104 -2.39 -1.27 -17.75
C HIS A 104 -1.55 -1.03 -16.49
N VAL A 105 -1.95 -0.08 -15.63
CA VAL A 105 -1.30 0.13 -14.32
C VAL A 105 -1.34 -1.14 -13.47
N ILE A 106 -2.49 -1.79 -13.37
CA ILE A 106 -2.68 -3.05 -12.63
C ILE A 106 -1.72 -4.13 -13.15
N TYR A 107 -1.72 -4.41 -14.46
CA TYR A 107 -0.87 -5.43 -15.05
C TYR A 107 0.62 -5.14 -14.86
N THR A 108 1.03 -3.88 -15.01
CA THR A 108 2.42 -3.48 -14.80
C THR A 108 2.87 -3.69 -13.36
N LEU A 109 2.05 -3.35 -12.36
CA LEU A 109 2.41 -3.57 -10.96
C LEU A 109 2.37 -5.05 -10.55
N TRP A 110 1.54 -5.86 -11.20
CA TRP A 110 1.55 -7.32 -10.98
C TRP A 110 2.84 -8.02 -11.41
N THR A 111 3.70 -7.37 -12.20
CA THR A 111 5.06 -7.88 -12.47
C THR A 111 5.94 -7.91 -11.22
N ASN A 112 5.63 -7.11 -10.20
CA ASN A 112 6.32 -7.15 -8.92
C ASN A 112 5.93 -8.40 -8.12
N ARG A 113 6.91 -9.12 -7.56
CA ARG A 113 6.67 -10.39 -6.84
C ARG A 113 5.81 -10.23 -5.57
N VAL A 114 5.91 -9.11 -4.86
CA VAL A 114 5.26 -8.90 -3.54
C VAL A 114 3.85 -8.34 -3.68
N VAL A 115 3.60 -7.49 -4.68
CA VAL A 115 2.29 -6.85 -4.89
C VAL A 115 1.23 -7.90 -5.22
N LYS A 116 0.17 -7.99 -4.40
CA LYS A 116 -0.97 -8.89 -4.59
C LYS A 116 -2.26 -8.15 -4.94
N THR A 117 -2.43 -6.94 -4.41
CA THR A 117 -3.61 -6.11 -4.70
C THR A 117 -3.18 -4.77 -5.26
N VAL A 118 -3.80 -4.36 -6.37
CA VAL A 118 -3.62 -3.02 -6.94
C VAL A 118 -4.98 -2.33 -7.01
N ILE A 119 -5.07 -1.10 -6.50
CA ILE A 119 -6.29 -0.29 -6.56
C ILE A 119 -5.93 0.99 -7.31
N VAL A 120 -6.69 1.33 -8.34
CA VAL A 120 -6.49 2.54 -9.12
C VAL A 120 -7.64 3.50 -8.88
N VAL A 121 -7.33 4.75 -8.53
CA VAL A 121 -8.31 5.81 -8.22
C VAL A 121 -7.96 7.08 -8.98
N ASP A 122 -8.95 7.95 -9.17
CA ASP A 122 -8.75 9.24 -9.85
C ASP A 122 -7.93 10.25 -9.03
N GLU A 123 -7.52 11.33 -9.69
CA GLU A 123 -6.69 12.41 -9.13
C GLU A 123 -7.33 13.20 -7.97
N ASP A 124 -8.64 13.04 -7.76
CA ASP A 124 -9.44 13.65 -6.70
C ASP A 124 -9.47 12.81 -5.41
N ILE A 125 -9.01 11.56 -5.45
CA ILE A 125 -8.93 10.66 -4.30
C ILE A 125 -7.53 10.71 -3.70
N ASN A 126 -7.45 10.98 -2.40
CA ASN A 126 -6.21 10.80 -1.65
C ASN A 126 -6.00 9.29 -1.40
N PRO A 127 -4.95 8.65 -1.94
CA PRO A 127 -4.76 7.21 -1.80
C PRO A 127 -4.42 6.78 -0.36
N ARG A 128 -4.01 7.72 0.51
CA ARG A 128 -3.73 7.48 1.94
C ARG A 128 -4.96 7.54 2.84
N ASP A 129 -6.09 7.99 2.30
CA ASP A 129 -7.37 8.06 3.00
C ASP A 129 -8.20 6.84 2.63
N ALA A 130 -8.16 5.80 3.47
CA ALA A 130 -8.84 4.54 3.22
C ALA A 130 -10.34 4.71 3.00
N GLU A 131 -11.00 5.61 3.72
CA GLU A 131 -12.44 5.88 3.57
C GLU A 131 -12.74 6.46 2.19
N ARG A 132 -11.86 7.31 1.65
CA ARG A 132 -12.01 7.86 0.29
C ARG A 132 -11.76 6.81 -0.78
N VAL A 133 -10.80 5.92 -0.56
CA VAL A 133 -10.55 4.79 -1.47
C VAL A 133 -11.74 3.84 -1.47
N TYR A 134 -12.28 3.48 -0.31
CA TYR A 134 -13.47 2.63 -0.23
C TYR A 134 -14.70 3.29 -0.82
N TRP A 135 -14.87 4.61 -0.65
CA TRP A 135 -15.92 5.36 -1.32
C TRP A 135 -15.79 5.29 -2.85
N ALA A 136 -14.59 5.48 -3.40
CA ALA A 136 -14.34 5.34 -4.84
C ALA A 136 -14.68 3.93 -5.33
N ILE A 137 -14.24 2.88 -4.62
CA ILE A 137 -14.59 1.49 -4.95
C ILE A 137 -16.12 1.30 -4.91
N GLY A 138 -16.80 1.77 -3.87
CA GLY A 138 -18.24 1.57 -3.71
C GLY A 138 -19.11 2.35 -4.70
N THR A 139 -18.58 3.40 -5.34
CA THR A 139 -19.36 4.29 -6.21
C THR A 139 -18.92 4.30 -7.67
N ARG A 140 -17.68 3.90 -7.97
CA ARG A 140 -17.08 3.97 -9.32
C ARG A 140 -16.76 2.60 -9.91
N CYS A 141 -16.63 1.56 -9.09
CA CYS A 141 -16.28 0.21 -9.56
C CYS A 141 -17.53 -0.66 -9.76
N SER A 142 -17.68 -1.23 -10.96
CA SER A 142 -18.58 -2.34 -11.25
C SER A 142 -17.81 -3.67 -11.15
N PRO A 143 -18.11 -4.56 -10.18
CA PRO A 143 -17.29 -5.75 -9.94
C PRO A 143 -17.10 -6.67 -11.14
N GLU A 144 -18.09 -6.77 -12.03
CA GLU A 144 -18.00 -7.62 -13.22
C GLU A 144 -16.95 -7.14 -14.22
N ARG A 145 -16.76 -5.82 -14.33
CA ARG A 145 -15.89 -5.20 -15.33
C ARG A 145 -14.55 -4.75 -14.75
N ASP A 146 -14.58 -4.25 -13.51
CA ASP A 146 -13.52 -3.43 -12.94
C ASP A 146 -12.71 -4.17 -11.85
N VAL A 147 -13.16 -5.36 -11.43
CA VAL A 147 -12.38 -6.26 -10.57
C VAL A 147 -11.69 -7.31 -11.43
N ILE A 148 -10.37 -7.18 -11.57
CA ILE A 148 -9.55 -8.03 -12.42
C ILE A 148 -8.83 -9.05 -11.53
N LYS A 149 -8.93 -10.32 -11.91
CA LYS A 149 -8.22 -11.42 -11.25
C LYS A 149 -7.11 -11.91 -12.15
N GLY A 150 -5.90 -11.95 -11.61
CA GLY A 150 -4.75 -12.59 -12.23
C GLY A 150 -4.46 -13.92 -11.55
N ASP A 151 -4.11 -14.96 -12.30
CA ASP A 151 -3.67 -16.26 -11.80
C ASP A 151 -2.28 -16.63 -12.33
N GLY A 152 -1.64 -17.62 -11.73
CA GLY A 152 -0.33 -18.13 -12.16
C GLY A 152 0.86 -17.35 -11.62
N TYR A 153 0.67 -16.52 -10.58
CA TYR A 153 1.76 -15.70 -10.04
C TYR A 153 2.59 -16.45 -9.01
N CYS A 154 3.89 -16.13 -8.98
CA CYS A 154 4.79 -16.48 -7.90
C CYS A 154 4.87 -15.29 -6.92
N THR A 155 4.23 -15.38 -5.76
CA THR A 155 4.27 -14.37 -4.69
C THR A 155 4.44 -15.06 -3.33
N THR A 156 4.27 -14.33 -2.23
CA THR A 156 4.50 -14.79 -0.87
C THR A 156 3.22 -14.70 -0.02
N GLY A 157 3.28 -15.29 1.18
CA GLY A 157 2.21 -15.25 2.17
C GLY A 157 1.26 -16.46 2.13
N PRO A 158 0.48 -16.65 3.20
CA PRO A 158 -0.21 -17.92 3.50
C PRO A 158 -1.49 -18.15 2.68
N SER A 159 -2.00 -17.16 1.94
CA SER A 159 -3.34 -17.22 1.32
C SER A 159 -3.55 -18.41 0.37
N ARG A 160 -2.49 -18.92 -0.27
CA ARG A 160 -2.58 -20.10 -1.15
C ARG A 160 -2.87 -21.41 -0.41
N GLU A 161 -2.55 -21.48 0.89
CA GLU A 161 -2.64 -22.70 1.69
C GLU A 161 -4.09 -23.09 1.95
N LYS A 162 -5.01 -22.11 1.97
CA LYS A 162 -6.45 -22.32 2.18
C LYS A 162 -7.05 -23.38 1.25
N TYR A 163 -6.55 -23.48 0.01
CA TYR A 163 -7.04 -24.43 -1.00
C TYR A 163 -5.93 -25.29 -1.63
N GLY A 164 -4.71 -25.26 -1.08
CA GLY A 164 -3.59 -26.06 -1.59
C GLY A 164 -3.11 -25.66 -3.00
N SER A 165 -3.23 -24.39 -3.39
CA SER A 165 -2.83 -23.94 -4.73
C SER A 165 -1.30 -23.88 -4.90
N PRO A 166 -0.74 -24.34 -6.04
CA PRO A 166 0.69 -24.19 -6.33
C PRO A 166 1.06 -22.75 -6.74
N THR A 167 0.08 -21.99 -7.22
CA THR A 167 0.23 -20.60 -7.67
C THR A 167 -0.58 -19.67 -6.79
N TRP A 168 -0.29 -18.37 -6.88
CA TRP A 168 -1.08 -17.35 -6.24
C TRP A 168 -1.86 -16.55 -7.27
N GLN A 169 -2.95 -16.00 -6.76
CA GLN A 169 -3.78 -15.06 -7.48
C GLN A 169 -3.51 -13.64 -7.02
N LYS A 170 -3.69 -12.68 -7.92
CA LYS A 170 -3.61 -11.25 -7.66
C LYS A 170 -4.92 -10.58 -8.02
N MET A 171 -5.22 -9.47 -7.35
CA MET A 171 -6.45 -8.70 -7.54
C MET A 171 -6.13 -7.26 -7.95
N GLY A 172 -6.94 -6.75 -8.86
CA GLY A 172 -6.84 -5.41 -9.41
C GLY A 172 -8.23 -4.79 -9.34
N ILE A 173 -8.32 -3.55 -8.89
CA ILE A 173 -9.57 -2.82 -8.81
C ILE A 173 -9.40 -1.50 -9.53
N ASP A 174 -10.15 -1.32 -10.62
CA ASP A 174 -10.33 -0.02 -11.27
C ASP A 174 -11.48 0.72 -10.57
N ALA A 175 -11.14 1.72 -9.77
CA ALA A 175 -12.11 2.60 -9.11
C ALA A 175 -12.06 4.01 -9.72
N THR A 176 -11.75 4.11 -11.02
CA THR A 176 -11.74 5.37 -11.77
C THR A 176 -13.09 5.69 -12.40
N GLU A 177 -13.44 6.97 -12.51
CA GLU A 177 -14.64 7.41 -13.24
C GLU A 177 -14.45 7.21 -14.75
N PRO A 178 -15.51 6.88 -15.53
CA PRO A 178 -15.41 6.90 -16.98
C PRO A 178 -15.03 8.31 -17.46
N LEU A 179 -14.33 8.43 -18.59
CA LEU A 179 -13.92 9.72 -19.15
C LEU A 179 -15.10 10.60 -19.57
N THR A 180 -16.27 9.99 -19.81
CA THR A 180 -17.53 10.72 -19.98
C THR A 180 -17.98 11.47 -18.73
N GLY A 181 -17.40 11.14 -17.57
CA GLY A 181 -17.74 11.67 -16.26
C GLY A 181 -18.94 10.98 -15.63
N TYR A 182 -19.00 11.06 -14.30
CA TYR A 182 -20.23 10.87 -13.52
C TYR A 182 -20.90 12.22 -13.24
N PRO A 183 -22.13 12.23 -12.68
CA PRO A 183 -22.69 13.44 -12.11
C PRO A 183 -21.74 14.08 -11.09
N ASP A 184 -21.78 15.42 -11.00
CA ASP A 184 -20.89 16.18 -10.12
C ASP A 184 -20.96 15.69 -8.66
N VAL A 185 -19.79 15.49 -8.07
CA VAL A 185 -19.65 15.13 -6.66
C VAL A 185 -20.13 16.27 -5.79
N VAL A 186 -21.10 16.00 -4.91
CA VAL A 186 -21.58 16.99 -3.94
C VAL A 186 -20.54 17.16 -2.82
N ARG A 187 -19.84 18.29 -2.81
CA ARG A 187 -18.90 18.67 -1.76
C ARG A 187 -18.84 20.18 -1.56
N PRO A 188 -18.48 20.67 -0.37
CA PRO A 188 -18.18 22.09 -0.17
C PRO A 188 -17.05 22.52 -1.11
N THR A 189 -17.14 23.74 -1.65
CA THR A 189 -16.07 24.29 -2.49
C THR A 189 -14.81 24.56 -1.68
N ASP A 190 -13.66 24.66 -2.34
CA ASP A 190 -12.39 24.99 -1.68
C ASP A 190 -12.48 26.32 -0.91
N GLU A 191 -13.19 27.30 -1.48
CA GLU A 191 -13.46 28.57 -0.82
C GLU A 191 -14.29 28.39 0.46
N MET A 192 -15.35 27.57 0.42
CA MET A 192 -16.15 27.26 1.62
C MET A 192 -15.28 26.57 2.69
N MET A 193 -14.45 25.62 2.28
CA MET A 193 -13.56 24.90 3.20
C MET A 193 -12.51 25.84 3.80
N GLU A 194 -11.98 26.78 3.04
CA GLU A 194 -11.00 27.75 3.53
C GLU A 194 -11.62 28.72 4.55
N ARG A 195 -12.85 29.18 4.29
CA ARG A 195 -13.62 29.98 5.25
C ARG A 195 -13.83 29.22 6.56
N VAL A 196 -14.16 27.92 6.50
CA VAL A 196 -14.32 27.07 7.69
C VAL A 196 -12.99 26.89 8.42
N ARG A 197 -11.88 26.64 7.73
CA ARG A 197 -10.55 26.49 8.34
C ARG A 197 -10.13 27.77 9.05
N LYS A 198 -10.27 28.93 8.40
CA LYS A 198 -9.99 30.24 8.99
C LYS A 198 -10.81 30.46 10.25
N ARG A 199 -12.12 30.23 10.18
CA ARG A 199 -13.02 30.39 11.33
C ARG A 199 -12.68 29.44 12.48
N ARG A 200 -12.34 28.18 12.18
CA ARG A 200 -11.89 27.21 13.19
C ARG A 200 -10.59 27.66 13.87
N GLY A 201 -9.67 28.24 13.11
CA GLY A 201 -8.43 28.83 13.63
C GLY A 201 -8.69 29.97 14.60
N GLU A 202 -9.59 30.89 14.26
CA GLU A 202 -10.03 31.98 15.16
C GLU A 202 -10.65 31.42 16.45
N LEU A 203 -11.56 30.45 16.33
CA LEU A 203 -12.24 29.85 17.48
C LEU A 203 -11.26 29.13 18.43
N ARG A 204 -10.28 28.36 17.90
CA ARG A 204 -9.26 27.70 18.73
C ARG A 204 -8.31 28.68 19.44
N LYS A 205 -7.97 29.81 18.80
CA LYS A 205 -7.14 30.85 19.42
C LYS A 205 -7.87 31.62 20.52
N SER A 206 -9.18 31.77 20.39
CA SER A 206 -9.99 32.60 21.29
C SER A 206 -10.27 31.99 22.68
N GLY A 207 -9.86 30.75 22.97
CA GLY A 207 -10.16 30.07 24.24
C GLY A 207 -11.66 29.95 24.55
N ALA A 208 -12.54 30.22 23.57
CA ALA A 208 -13.95 30.38 23.78
C ALA A 208 -14.67 29.03 23.83
N THR A 209 -14.42 28.27 24.89
CA THR A 209 -15.36 27.27 25.41
C THR A 209 -16.53 28.02 26.06
N LYS A 210 -17.32 28.74 25.26
CA LYS A 210 -18.70 29.08 25.61
C LYS A 210 -19.60 28.21 24.75
N LEU A 211 -19.59 26.91 25.04
CA LEU A 211 -20.75 26.08 24.76
C LEU A 211 -21.93 26.80 25.39
N ARG A 212 -22.90 27.20 24.55
CA ARG A 212 -24.12 27.87 24.98
C ARG A 212 -24.78 27.00 26.06
N THR A 213 -24.65 27.40 27.31
CA THR A 213 -25.56 27.01 28.37
C THR A 213 -26.89 27.68 28.05
N GLY A 214 -27.70 26.98 27.23
CA GLY A 214 -29.09 27.35 27.01
C GLY A 214 -29.83 27.14 28.32
N THR A 215 -30.15 28.23 29.00
CA THR A 215 -31.15 28.27 30.06
C THR A 215 -32.49 27.85 29.45
N ARG A 216 -33.08 26.78 29.99
CA ARG A 216 -34.52 26.49 29.86
C ARG A 216 -35.31 27.50 30.69
#